data_AF-W9WL74-F1
#
_entry.id   AF-W9WL74-F1
#
_cell.length_a   1.000
_cell.length_b   1.000
_cell.length_c   1.000
_cell.angle_alpha   90.00
_cell.angle_beta   90.00
_cell.angle_gamma   90.00
#
_symmetry.space_group_name_H-M   'P 1'
#
loop_
_entity.id
_entity.type
_entity.pdbx_description
1 polymer ?
#
loop_
_entity_poly.entity_id
_entity_poly.type
_entity_poly.pdbx_seq_one_letter_code
_entity_poly.pdbx_strand_id
1 'polypeptide(L)'
;MPAPIMIDDGTRSAAADVVHQLHIKGLSEKAISTDVGCSLPHGFYHLPAIYHLERRAIFSKRWFLVSHKARYDNVGDYVQYEMAGFNFVVVKNKEGDIVGFHNICRHRAFPIVHETSGTAKIFSCKYHGWTYGLNGKLTKAPRFTPESVPAFDASDIRLFPIHTHVDRNGFVYVNLDARPEPEISWEEQFGDLDRQAVLQNSGVDWDAVEYDFTWVKEGKFNWKIMQDNYNECYHCLTAHPDVARTTALDTYYVSPGTPHHYISHFSEPKASILATSAFDTTRFAGRSATHVWPGGHFSPNPGTGFMHLMRSLPTSPTTTRQEYDVYKLNTPHATPEAHQRMINFYQKVVDEDFGLCERVQTNLERGIFEAGPLHPFHEEGVQAFQAMVLKVLRQQITLEEAAGREIWAARPPAQRVGNKETNSADAANSDGDGESDGKSICAKMLDCDQTRLKVLEW
;
A
#
# COMPACT_ATOMS: atom_id res chain seq x y z
N MET A 1 2.18 1.04 -36.33
CA MET A 1 2.97 2.27 -36.58
C MET A 1 4.40 1.83 -36.94
N PRO A 2 5.14 2.54 -37.82
CA PRO A 2 6.53 2.19 -38.06
C PRO A 2 7.35 2.47 -36.80
N ALA A 3 8.33 1.62 -36.51
CA ALA A 3 9.18 1.71 -35.32
C ALA A 3 9.94 3.06 -35.28
N PRO A 4 10.13 3.68 -34.10
CA PRO A 4 10.93 4.88 -33.97
C PRO A 4 12.37 4.61 -34.43
N ILE A 5 12.95 5.56 -35.17
CA ILE A 5 14.34 5.49 -35.63
C ILE A 5 15.27 5.62 -34.43
N MET A 6 16.11 4.59 -34.24
CA MET A 6 17.19 4.56 -33.25
C MET A 6 18.21 5.65 -33.58
N ILE A 7 18.39 6.61 -32.68
CA ILE A 7 19.56 7.49 -32.65
C ILE A 7 20.40 7.04 -31.46
N ASP A 8 21.47 6.31 -31.73
CA ASP A 8 22.54 6.03 -30.78
C ASP A 8 23.43 7.28 -30.69
N ASP A 9 23.28 8.04 -29.61
CA ASP A 9 24.05 9.27 -29.37
C ASP A 9 25.23 9.05 -28.40
N GLY A 10 25.49 7.82 -27.96
CA GLY A 10 26.58 7.49 -27.04
C GLY A 10 26.48 8.14 -25.65
N THR A 11 25.31 8.70 -25.27
CA THR A 11 25.12 9.37 -23.97
C THR A 11 24.42 8.54 -22.91
N ARG A 12 23.90 7.36 -23.26
CA ARG A 12 23.19 6.46 -22.35
C ARG A 12 24.14 5.45 -21.72
N SER A 13 23.95 5.18 -20.43
CA SER A 13 24.65 4.07 -19.77
C SER A 13 24.14 2.74 -20.34
N ALA A 14 24.99 1.71 -20.38
CA ALA A 14 24.59 0.38 -20.88
C ALA A 14 23.32 -0.18 -20.20
N ALA A 15 23.14 0.13 -18.91
CA ALA A 15 21.94 -0.20 -18.14
C ALA A 15 20.68 0.53 -18.67
N ALA A 16 20.78 1.84 -18.94
CA ALA A 16 19.70 2.62 -19.49
C ALA A 16 19.28 2.15 -20.90
N ASP A 17 20.23 1.70 -21.71
CA ASP A 17 19.95 1.15 -23.03
C ASP A 17 19.21 -0.18 -22.96
N VAL A 18 19.61 -1.07 -22.05
CA VAL A 18 18.90 -2.34 -21.84
C VAL A 18 17.45 -2.08 -21.40
N VAL A 19 17.23 -1.17 -20.45
CA VAL A 19 15.88 -0.80 -19.99
C VAL A 19 15.04 -0.23 -21.14
N HIS A 20 15.62 0.66 -21.95
CA HIS A 20 14.97 1.19 -23.15
C HIS A 20 14.57 0.08 -24.14
N GLN A 21 15.47 -0.85 -24.46
CA GLN A 21 15.16 -1.96 -25.38
C GLN A 21 14.06 -2.88 -24.84
N LEU A 22 14.04 -3.12 -23.52
CA LEU A 22 12.95 -3.87 -22.87
C LEU A 22 11.60 -3.16 -23.05
N HIS A 23 11.56 -1.84 -22.93
CA HIS A 23 10.34 -1.06 -23.12
C HIS A 23 9.83 -1.15 -24.56
N ILE A 24 10.70 -0.91 -25.55
CA ILE A 24 10.31 -0.95 -26.97
C ILE A 24 9.81 -2.34 -27.36
N LYS A 25 10.50 -3.39 -26.90
CA LYS A 25 10.06 -4.77 -27.10
C LYS A 25 8.67 -5.00 -26.51
N GLY A 26 8.46 -4.66 -25.24
CA GLY A 26 7.18 -4.86 -24.57
C GLY A 26 6.03 -4.10 -25.23
N LEU A 27 6.26 -2.87 -25.70
CA LEU A 27 5.27 -2.11 -26.46
C LEU A 27 4.91 -2.80 -27.78
N SER A 28 5.90 -3.34 -28.50
CA SER A 28 5.66 -4.02 -29.79
C SER A 28 4.91 -5.35 -29.67
N GLU A 29 5.04 -6.03 -28.53
CA GLU A 29 4.39 -7.32 -28.23
C GLU A 29 3.00 -7.13 -27.58
N LYS A 30 2.62 -5.89 -27.26
CA LYS A 30 1.39 -5.59 -26.53
C LYS A 30 0.16 -5.88 -27.38
N ALA A 31 -0.64 -6.85 -26.94
CA ALA A 31 -1.96 -7.11 -27.50
C ALA A 31 -2.92 -6.00 -27.04
N ILE A 32 -3.65 -5.42 -28.00
CA ILE A 32 -4.62 -4.36 -27.73
C ILE A 32 -6.01 -4.99 -27.74
N SER A 33 -6.66 -5.03 -26.57
CA SER A 33 -8.07 -5.41 -26.51
C SER A 33 -8.93 -4.36 -27.21
N THR A 34 -10.00 -4.81 -27.86
CA THR A 34 -11.05 -3.95 -28.41
C THR A 34 -12.28 -3.88 -27.51
N ASP A 35 -12.30 -4.65 -26.41
CA ASP A 35 -13.43 -4.73 -25.50
C ASP A 35 -13.45 -3.52 -24.57
N VAL A 36 -14.54 -2.76 -24.61
CA VAL A 36 -14.73 -1.59 -23.75
C VAL A 36 -15.17 -2.07 -22.37
N GLY A 37 -14.29 -1.91 -21.38
CA GLY A 37 -14.62 -2.11 -19.97
C GLY A 37 -15.40 -0.93 -19.39
N CYS A 38 -15.87 -1.07 -18.16
CA CYS A 38 -16.56 -0.01 -17.43
C CYS A 38 -15.87 0.23 -16.10
N SER A 39 -15.85 1.47 -15.64
CA SER A 39 -15.38 1.83 -14.31
C SER A 39 -16.22 1.13 -13.23
N LEU A 40 -15.71 1.08 -12.00
CA LEU A 40 -16.53 0.72 -10.86
C LEU A 40 -17.77 1.63 -10.77
N PRO A 41 -18.93 1.10 -10.33
CA PRO A 41 -20.07 1.92 -9.98
C PRO A 41 -19.71 2.97 -8.95
N HIS A 42 -20.30 4.16 -9.06
CA HIS A 42 -19.95 5.32 -8.24
C HIS A 42 -20.02 5.02 -6.72
N GLY A 43 -20.94 4.15 -6.31
CA GLY A 43 -21.10 3.69 -4.93
C GLY A 43 -19.82 3.10 -4.31
N PHE A 44 -18.93 2.53 -5.10
CA PHE A 44 -17.65 2.00 -4.62
C PHE A 44 -16.73 3.09 -4.05
N TYR A 45 -16.94 4.35 -4.43
CA TYR A 45 -16.07 5.46 -4.05
C TYR A 45 -16.62 6.31 -2.89
N HIS A 46 -17.80 6.01 -2.34
CA HIS A 46 -18.33 6.79 -1.22
C HIS A 46 -19.15 6.01 -0.20
N LEU A 47 -19.66 4.82 -0.53
CA LEU A 47 -20.51 4.07 0.39
C LEU A 47 -19.70 3.51 1.57
N PRO A 48 -20.11 3.79 2.83
CA PRO A 48 -19.45 3.24 4.01
C PRO A 48 -19.41 1.71 4.04
N ALA A 49 -20.46 1.03 3.56
CA ALA A 49 -20.51 -0.42 3.52
C ALA A 49 -19.40 -1.03 2.65
N ILE A 50 -19.08 -0.42 1.51
CA ILE A 50 -17.98 -0.86 0.64
C ILE A 50 -16.64 -0.63 1.34
N TYR A 51 -16.44 0.54 1.96
CA TYR A 51 -15.22 0.82 2.73
C TYR A 51 -15.02 -0.20 3.87
N HIS A 52 -16.08 -0.56 4.59
CA HIS A 52 -16.01 -1.59 5.63
C HIS A 52 -15.68 -2.98 5.09
N LEU A 53 -16.19 -3.35 3.91
CA LEU A 53 -15.82 -4.59 3.23
C LEU A 53 -14.36 -4.56 2.78
N GLU A 54 -13.88 -3.46 2.18
CA GLU A 54 -12.48 -3.26 1.79
C GLU A 54 -11.53 -3.40 2.99
N ARG A 55 -11.91 -2.87 4.15
CA ARG A 55 -11.14 -3.03 5.39
C ARG A 55 -10.91 -4.49 5.74
N ARG A 56 -11.91 -5.36 5.57
CA ARG A 56 -11.81 -6.79 5.85
C ARG A 56 -11.09 -7.54 4.74
N ALA A 57 -11.48 -7.33 3.49
CA ALA A 57 -10.99 -8.06 2.32
C ALA A 57 -9.54 -7.70 1.92
N ILE A 58 -9.16 -6.44 2.13
CA ILE A 58 -7.91 -5.85 1.66
C ILE A 58 -7.02 -5.50 2.85
N PHE A 59 -7.39 -4.46 3.61
CA PHE A 59 -6.51 -3.83 4.61
C PHE A 59 -6.16 -4.73 5.81
N SER A 60 -6.97 -5.74 6.11
CA SER A 60 -6.72 -6.65 7.23
C SER A 60 -5.84 -7.86 6.92
N LYS A 61 -5.56 -8.18 5.64
CA LYS A 61 -4.93 -9.47 5.27
C LYS A 61 -4.08 -9.50 4.01
N ARG A 62 -3.98 -8.40 3.28
CA ARG A 62 -3.14 -8.31 2.07
C ARG A 62 -1.79 -7.72 2.42
N TRP A 63 -0.82 -7.90 1.53
CA TRP A 63 0.47 -7.25 1.65
C TRP A 63 0.43 -5.82 1.12
N PHE A 64 1.07 -4.90 1.83
CA PHE A 64 1.12 -3.47 1.50
C PHE A 64 2.56 -2.99 1.53
N LEU A 65 2.99 -2.31 0.47
CA LEU A 65 4.26 -1.59 0.45
C LEU A 65 4.19 -0.39 1.40
N VAL A 66 5.05 -0.35 2.42
CA VAL A 66 5.07 0.73 3.41
C VAL A 66 6.33 1.57 3.38
N SER A 67 7.47 1.05 2.94
CA SER A 67 8.75 1.80 3.01
C SER A 67 9.85 1.13 2.19
N HIS A 68 11.06 1.66 2.28
CA HIS A 68 12.33 1.02 1.94
C HIS A 68 13.21 0.91 3.20
N LYS A 69 14.06 -0.12 3.30
CA LYS A 69 14.90 -0.42 4.47
C LYS A 69 15.81 0.75 4.85
N ALA A 70 16.19 1.59 3.88
CA ALA A 70 16.98 2.80 4.08
C ALA A 70 16.32 3.83 5.03
N ARG A 71 15.00 3.74 5.24
CA ARG A 71 14.28 4.57 6.24
C ARG A 71 14.53 4.09 7.68
N TYR A 72 15.12 2.91 7.84
CA TYR A 72 15.44 2.26 9.12
C TYR A 72 16.95 2.03 9.23
N ASP A 73 17.71 3.13 9.21
CA ASP A 73 19.17 3.07 9.19
C ASP A 73 19.70 2.48 10.50
N ASN A 74 19.18 2.95 11.64
CA ASN A 74 19.65 2.59 12.97
C ASN A 74 18.69 1.65 13.70
N VAL A 75 19.24 0.83 14.61
CA VAL A 75 18.44 0.03 15.54
C VAL A 75 17.52 0.95 16.35
N GLY A 76 16.25 0.62 16.38
CA GLY A 76 15.23 1.40 17.07
C GLY A 76 14.56 2.46 16.20
N ASP A 77 15.06 2.73 14.99
CA ASP A 77 14.33 3.57 14.04
C ASP A 77 12.98 2.93 13.73
N TYR A 78 11.92 3.71 13.88
CA TYR A 78 10.55 3.28 13.69
C TYR A 78 9.75 4.31 12.90
N VAL A 79 8.72 3.81 12.23
CA VAL A 79 7.70 4.61 11.56
C VAL A 79 6.33 4.07 11.96
N GLN A 80 5.43 4.98 12.33
CA GLN A 80 4.04 4.69 12.61
C GLN A 80 3.22 4.94 11.34
N TYR A 81 2.27 4.03 11.10
CA TYR A 81 1.33 4.11 9.99
C TYR A 81 -0.09 3.95 10.51
N GLU A 82 -1.03 4.67 9.90
CA GLU A 82 -2.45 4.46 10.07
C GLU A 82 -3.09 4.26 8.71
N MET A 83 -3.67 3.07 8.49
CA MET A 83 -4.23 2.67 7.21
C MET A 83 -5.60 2.02 7.43
N ALA A 84 -6.64 2.61 6.86
CA ALA A 84 -8.01 2.11 6.98
C ALA A 84 -8.44 1.86 8.44
N GLY A 85 -8.04 2.75 9.35
CA GLY A 85 -8.29 2.67 10.79
C GLY A 85 -7.43 1.63 11.55
N PHE A 86 -6.50 0.94 10.89
CA PHE A 86 -5.49 0.11 11.54
C PHE A 86 -4.24 0.94 11.83
N ASN A 87 -3.92 1.14 13.11
CA ASN A 87 -2.73 1.85 13.56
C ASN A 87 -1.64 0.85 13.95
N PHE A 88 -0.47 0.95 13.32
CA PHE A 88 0.66 0.05 13.52
C PHE A 88 2.00 0.78 13.45
N VAL A 89 3.04 0.15 13.99
CA VAL A 89 4.41 0.65 14.01
C VAL A 89 5.33 -0.41 13.40
N VAL A 90 6.24 0.02 12.54
CA VAL A 90 7.31 -0.80 11.97
C VAL A 90 8.63 -0.27 12.49
N VAL A 91 9.53 -1.15 12.95
CA VAL A 91 10.77 -0.80 13.65
C VAL A 91 11.91 -1.74 13.27
N LYS A 92 13.15 -1.24 13.22
CA LYS A 92 14.34 -2.08 13.19
C LYS A 92 14.69 -2.55 14.60
N ASN A 93 14.60 -3.85 14.83
CA ASN A 93 14.87 -4.46 16.14
C ASN A 93 16.38 -4.49 16.44
N LYS A 94 16.77 -5.08 17.58
CA LYS A 94 18.18 -5.16 17.99
C LYS A 94 18.98 -6.17 17.19
N GLU A 95 18.30 -7.14 16.62
CA GLU A 95 18.83 -8.20 15.78
C GLU A 95 19.12 -7.69 14.34
N GLY A 96 18.58 -6.53 13.98
CA GLY A 96 18.74 -5.89 12.68
C GLY A 96 17.55 -6.08 11.74
N ASP A 97 16.55 -6.87 12.14
CA ASP A 97 15.36 -7.15 11.34
C ASP A 97 14.34 -6.01 11.42
N ILE A 98 13.60 -5.79 10.34
CA ILE A 98 12.47 -4.88 10.30
C ILE A 98 11.21 -5.67 10.67
N VAL A 99 10.64 -5.36 11.84
CA VAL A 99 9.47 -6.02 12.42
C VAL A 99 8.35 -5.02 12.68
N GLY A 100 7.12 -5.49 12.84
CA GLY A 100 5.98 -4.59 13.06
C GLY A 100 5.00 -5.08 14.12
N PHE A 101 4.26 -4.13 14.69
CA PHE A 101 3.24 -4.38 15.70
C PHE A 101 2.06 -3.43 15.54
N HIS A 102 0.84 -3.84 15.90
CA HIS A 102 -0.22 -2.88 16.13
C HIS A 102 0.19 -1.94 17.26
N ASN A 103 -0.07 -0.64 17.06
CA ASN A 103 0.28 0.42 17.99
C ASN A 103 -0.73 0.49 19.15
N ILE A 104 -0.89 -0.62 19.87
CA ILE A 104 -1.94 -0.82 20.88
C ILE A 104 -1.32 -1.48 22.11
N CYS A 105 -1.30 -0.75 23.23
CA CYS A 105 -0.85 -1.30 24.50
C CYS A 105 -1.75 -2.43 24.97
N ARG A 106 -1.11 -3.54 25.37
CA ARG A 106 -1.78 -4.74 25.88
C ARG A 106 -2.55 -4.54 27.19
N HIS A 107 -2.29 -3.45 27.91
CA HIS A 107 -2.99 -3.15 29.15
C HIS A 107 -4.39 -2.59 28.90
N ARG A 108 -4.48 -1.37 28.33
CA ARG A 108 -5.75 -0.65 28.12
C ARG A 108 -5.75 0.12 26.79
N ALA A 109 -5.22 -0.51 25.75
CA ALA A 109 -5.28 -0.09 24.34
C ALA A 109 -4.69 1.28 23.97
N PHE A 110 -4.02 1.96 24.90
CA PHE A 110 -3.36 3.23 24.60
C PHE A 110 -2.22 3.05 23.59
N PRO A 111 -2.01 4.00 22.66
CA PRO A 111 -0.94 3.89 21.67
C PRO A 111 0.45 3.83 22.32
N ILE A 112 1.31 3.00 21.74
CA ILE A 112 2.69 2.77 22.21
C ILE A 112 3.62 3.88 21.75
N VAL A 113 3.46 4.35 20.52
CA VAL A 113 4.15 5.50 19.94
C VAL A 113 3.15 6.57 19.51
N HIS A 114 3.56 7.83 19.61
CA HIS A 114 2.73 9.01 19.29
C HIS A 114 3.26 9.76 18.07
N GLU A 115 4.58 9.83 17.94
CA GLU A 115 5.22 10.45 16.79
C GLU A 115 5.07 9.54 15.57
N THR A 116 5.00 10.16 14.39
CA THR A 116 4.89 9.46 13.10
C THR A 116 6.17 8.69 12.77
N SER A 117 7.32 9.11 13.31
CA SER A 117 8.59 8.39 13.21
C SER A 117 9.57 8.82 14.31
N GLY A 118 10.58 8.01 14.57
CA GLY A 118 11.69 8.38 15.44
C GLY A 118 12.58 7.19 15.76
N THR A 119 13.43 7.33 16.78
CA THR A 119 14.31 6.25 17.26
C THR A 119 13.95 5.89 18.70
N ALA A 120 13.67 4.62 18.95
CA ALA A 120 13.32 4.10 20.27
C ALA A 120 14.34 3.06 20.75
N LYS A 121 14.81 3.19 21.99
CA LYS A 121 15.55 2.10 22.67
C LYS A 121 14.62 1.03 23.23
N ILE A 122 13.40 1.45 23.55
CA ILE A 122 12.35 0.66 24.17
C ILE A 122 11.00 1.35 23.94
N PHE A 123 9.93 0.59 23.88
CA PHE A 123 8.57 1.11 23.74
C PHE A 123 7.93 1.28 25.11
N SER A 124 7.68 2.51 25.55
CA SER A 124 7.10 2.80 26.86
C SER A 124 5.74 3.48 26.73
N CYS A 125 4.69 2.78 27.11
CA CYS A 125 3.31 3.27 27.07
C CYS A 125 3.15 4.44 28.04
N LYS A 126 2.76 5.62 27.51
CA LYS A 126 2.59 6.84 28.31
C LYS A 126 1.41 6.79 29.27
N TYR A 127 0.50 5.81 29.15
CA TYR A 127 -0.65 5.74 30.04
C TYR A 127 -0.30 5.21 31.44
N HIS A 128 0.37 4.06 31.53
CA HIS A 128 0.66 3.39 32.80
C HIS A 128 2.10 2.87 32.92
N GLY A 129 2.98 3.23 31.98
CA GLY A 129 4.39 2.84 32.02
C GLY A 129 4.67 1.36 31.73
N TRP A 130 3.73 0.65 31.10
CA TRP A 130 4.02 -0.68 30.54
C TRP A 130 5.06 -0.54 29.44
N THR A 131 6.10 -1.35 29.50
CA THR A 131 7.27 -1.22 28.64
C THR A 131 7.51 -2.50 27.86
N TYR A 132 7.82 -2.37 26.57
CA TYR A 132 8.04 -3.47 25.64
C TYR A 132 9.41 -3.31 24.97
N GLY A 133 10.10 -4.43 24.73
CA GLY A 133 11.29 -4.45 23.87
C GLY A 133 10.95 -4.09 22.42
N LEU A 134 11.97 -3.88 21.59
CA LEU A 134 11.79 -3.65 20.14
C LEU A 134 11.29 -4.89 19.39
N ASN A 135 11.36 -6.06 20.03
CA ASN A 135 10.72 -7.30 19.58
C ASN A 135 9.26 -7.45 20.09
N GLY A 136 8.70 -6.40 20.70
CA GLY A 136 7.32 -6.36 21.20
C GLY A 136 7.07 -7.10 22.52
N LYS A 137 8.03 -7.84 23.08
CA LYS A 137 7.85 -8.56 24.35
C LYS A 137 7.73 -7.59 25.52
N LEU A 138 6.78 -7.81 26.43
CA LEU A 138 6.65 -7.04 27.66
C LEU A 138 7.90 -7.22 28.52
N THR A 139 8.56 -6.12 28.88
CA THR A 139 9.75 -6.11 29.74
C THR A 139 9.45 -5.58 31.14
N LYS A 140 8.45 -4.71 31.27
CA LYS A 140 8.04 -4.13 32.56
C LYS A 140 6.55 -3.82 32.59
N ALA A 141 5.87 -4.27 33.64
CA ALA A 141 4.53 -3.81 34.01
C ALA A 141 4.60 -3.26 35.45
N PRO A 142 4.56 -1.92 35.63
CA PRO A 142 4.67 -1.33 36.97
C PRO A 142 3.62 -1.88 37.93
N ARG A 143 4.05 -2.24 39.15
CA ARG A 143 3.22 -2.80 40.24
C ARG A 143 2.61 -4.18 39.98
N PHE A 144 3.00 -4.87 38.92
CA PHE A 144 2.71 -6.29 38.73
C PHE A 144 3.93 -7.12 39.17
N THR A 145 4.13 -7.25 40.49
CA THR A 145 5.17 -8.10 41.07
C THR A 145 4.55 -9.42 41.55
N PRO A 146 5.36 -10.48 41.76
CA PRO A 146 4.85 -11.74 42.31
C PRO A 146 4.12 -11.57 43.65
N GLU A 147 4.48 -10.56 44.45
CA GLU A 147 3.85 -10.27 45.74
C GLU A 147 2.51 -9.51 45.59
N SER A 148 2.40 -8.59 44.63
CA SER A 148 1.19 -7.78 44.46
C SER A 148 0.14 -8.46 43.58
N VAL A 149 0.56 -9.21 42.55
CA VAL A 149 -0.31 -9.90 41.60
C VAL A 149 0.26 -11.29 41.29
N PRO A 150 0.14 -12.29 42.19
CA PRO A 150 0.75 -13.61 42.02
C PRO A 150 0.30 -14.37 40.75
N ALA A 151 -0.90 -14.09 40.26
CA ALA A 151 -1.47 -14.73 39.07
C ALA A 151 -1.04 -14.05 37.75
N PHE A 152 -0.30 -12.93 37.79
CA PHE A 152 0.13 -12.24 36.59
C PHE A 152 1.33 -12.92 35.95
N ASP A 153 1.11 -13.47 34.75
CA ASP A 153 2.17 -14.01 33.91
C ASP A 153 2.48 -13.04 32.76
N ALA A 154 3.66 -12.42 32.82
CA ALA A 154 4.15 -11.52 31.77
C ALA A 154 4.79 -12.25 30.59
N SER A 155 5.08 -13.55 30.72
CA SER A 155 5.93 -14.29 29.76
C SER A 155 5.33 -14.36 28.36
N ASP A 156 4.00 -14.48 28.28
CA ASP A 156 3.22 -14.54 27.03
C ASP A 156 2.72 -13.18 26.55
N ILE A 157 2.95 -12.10 27.32
CA ILE A 157 2.48 -10.77 26.93
C ILE A 157 3.48 -10.12 25.97
N ARG A 158 3.00 -9.90 24.76
CA ARG A 158 3.68 -9.16 23.69
C ARG A 158 2.71 -8.22 23.00
N LEU A 159 3.23 -7.15 22.39
CA LEU A 159 2.47 -6.36 21.43
C LEU A 159 1.91 -7.28 20.33
N PHE A 160 0.78 -6.90 19.74
CA PHE A 160 0.18 -7.70 18.67
C PHE A 160 1.06 -7.59 17.42
N PRO A 161 1.76 -8.67 17.01
CA PRO A 161 2.64 -8.62 15.86
C PRO A 161 1.84 -8.45 14.57
N ILE A 162 2.47 -7.88 13.56
CA ILE A 162 2.03 -7.91 12.17
C ILE A 162 3.14 -8.58 11.35
N HIS A 163 2.80 -9.14 10.20
CA HIS A 163 3.81 -9.73 9.32
C HIS A 163 4.58 -8.62 8.59
N THR A 164 5.88 -8.84 8.44
CA THR A 164 6.78 -7.97 7.66
C THR A 164 7.54 -8.78 6.63
N HIS A 165 7.83 -8.18 5.48
CA HIS A 165 8.67 -8.75 4.44
C HIS A 165 9.58 -7.64 3.89
N VAL A 166 10.87 -7.93 3.74
CA VAL A 166 11.83 -7.04 3.07
C VAL A 166 12.30 -7.75 1.82
N ASP A 167 11.98 -7.20 0.64
CA ASP A 167 12.37 -7.83 -0.61
C ASP A 167 13.85 -7.63 -0.93
N ARG A 168 14.33 -8.24 -2.02
CA ARG A 168 15.75 -8.16 -2.42
C ARG A 168 16.23 -6.73 -2.68
N ASN A 169 15.33 -5.85 -3.09
CA ASN A 169 15.63 -4.47 -3.44
C ASN A 169 15.48 -3.56 -2.21
N GLY A 170 15.18 -4.12 -1.04
CA GLY A 170 15.06 -3.39 0.22
C GLY A 170 13.68 -2.79 0.47
N PHE A 171 12.67 -3.02 -0.36
CA PHE A 171 11.32 -2.54 -0.09
C PHE A 171 10.68 -3.32 1.05
N VAL A 172 9.98 -2.60 1.93
CA VAL A 172 9.36 -3.12 3.15
C VAL A 172 7.86 -3.22 2.95
N TYR A 173 7.33 -4.42 3.18
CA TYR A 173 5.92 -4.74 3.07
C TYR A 173 5.37 -5.21 4.42
N VAL A 174 4.10 -4.96 4.67
CA VAL A 174 3.38 -5.44 5.87
C VAL A 174 2.10 -6.17 5.51
N ASN A 175 1.70 -7.12 6.35
CA ASN A 175 0.40 -7.78 6.31
C ASN A 175 -0.16 -7.87 7.74
N LEU A 176 -1.42 -7.45 7.91
CA LEU A 176 -2.04 -7.30 9.23
C LEU A 176 -2.77 -8.55 9.73
N ASP A 177 -2.76 -9.65 8.97
CA ASP A 177 -3.34 -10.91 9.40
C ASP A 177 -2.79 -11.32 10.79
N ALA A 178 -3.67 -11.71 11.71
CA ALA A 178 -3.30 -12.01 13.08
C ALA A 178 -2.96 -13.50 13.29
N ARG A 179 -3.01 -14.32 12.24
CA ARG A 179 -2.53 -15.70 12.28
C ARG A 179 -1.01 -15.77 12.46
N PRO A 180 -0.47 -16.91 12.92
CA PRO A 180 0.98 -17.12 12.97
C PRO A 180 1.66 -16.96 11.61
N GLU A 181 0.98 -17.40 10.54
CA GLU A 181 1.36 -17.21 9.14
C GLU A 181 0.20 -16.53 8.40
N PRO A 182 0.48 -15.58 7.48
CA PRO A 182 -0.58 -14.87 6.78
C PRO A 182 -1.33 -15.81 5.83
N GLU A 183 -2.62 -15.58 5.58
CA GLU A 183 -3.43 -16.34 4.61
C GLU A 183 -2.77 -16.45 3.24
N ILE A 184 -2.14 -15.35 2.84
CA ILE A 184 -1.59 -15.10 1.52
C ILE A 184 -0.13 -14.74 1.76
N SER A 185 0.80 -15.52 1.22
CA SER A 185 2.22 -15.19 1.28
C SER A 185 2.54 -13.97 0.40
N TRP A 186 3.70 -13.36 0.62
CA TRP A 186 4.15 -12.25 -0.21
C TRP A 186 4.33 -12.70 -1.66
N GLU A 187 4.87 -13.91 -1.85
CA GLU A 187 5.11 -14.53 -3.17
C GLU A 187 3.81 -14.87 -3.90
N GLU A 188 2.77 -15.32 -3.19
CA GLU A 188 1.45 -15.54 -3.81
C GLU A 188 0.89 -14.21 -4.36
N GLN A 189 1.00 -13.13 -3.58
CA GLN A 189 0.45 -11.83 -3.98
C GLN A 189 1.28 -11.16 -5.08
N PHE A 190 2.61 -11.18 -5.00
CA PHE A 190 3.47 -10.34 -5.85
C PHE A 190 4.41 -11.11 -6.79
N GLY A 191 4.55 -12.42 -6.63
CA GLY A 191 5.40 -13.24 -7.50
C GLY A 191 6.81 -12.67 -7.64
N ASP A 192 7.19 -12.38 -8.88
CA ASP A 192 8.52 -11.86 -9.25
C ASP A 192 8.59 -10.32 -9.29
N LEU A 193 7.74 -9.60 -8.53
CA LEU A 193 7.75 -8.14 -8.43
C LEU A 193 9.15 -7.56 -8.17
N ASP A 194 9.90 -8.20 -7.27
CA ASP A 194 11.25 -7.79 -6.88
C ASP A 194 12.33 -8.24 -7.89
N ARG A 195 11.98 -9.08 -8.86
CA ARG A 195 12.84 -9.61 -9.93
C ARG A 195 12.56 -9.03 -11.31
N GLN A 196 11.71 -8.01 -11.42
CA GLN A 196 11.45 -7.37 -12.70
C GLN A 196 12.75 -7.04 -13.45
N ALA A 197 12.83 -7.41 -14.73
CA ALA A 197 14.03 -7.22 -15.54
C ALA A 197 14.49 -5.75 -15.54
N VAL A 198 13.55 -4.79 -15.55
CA VAL A 198 13.87 -3.37 -15.48
C VAL A 198 14.51 -2.95 -14.15
N LEU A 199 14.18 -3.59 -13.03
CA LEU A 199 14.83 -3.32 -11.74
C LEU A 199 16.23 -3.95 -11.70
N GLN A 200 16.38 -5.18 -12.19
CA GLN A 200 17.68 -5.87 -12.26
C GLN A 200 18.68 -5.15 -13.16
N ASN A 201 18.18 -4.50 -14.22
CA ASN A 201 19.00 -3.75 -15.19
C ASN A 201 18.97 -2.23 -14.95
N SER A 202 18.44 -1.76 -13.81
CA SER A 202 18.34 -0.32 -13.51
C SER A 202 19.69 0.34 -13.22
N GLY A 203 20.71 -0.44 -12.85
CA GLY A 203 22.00 0.06 -12.38
C GLY A 203 21.97 0.65 -10.96
N VAL A 204 20.88 0.42 -10.22
CA VAL A 204 20.76 0.85 -8.82
C VAL A 204 21.50 -0.11 -7.89
N ASP A 205 22.34 0.45 -7.02
CA ASP A 205 22.82 -0.25 -5.83
C ASP A 205 21.78 -0.09 -4.71
N TRP A 206 20.97 -1.13 -4.52
CA TRP A 206 19.88 -1.15 -3.53
C TRP A 206 20.35 -1.13 -2.07
N ASP A 207 21.62 -1.48 -1.83
CA ASP A 207 22.21 -1.43 -0.49
C ASP A 207 22.74 -0.03 -0.14
N ALA A 208 22.98 0.81 -1.16
CA ALA A 208 23.47 2.19 -1.01
C ALA A 208 22.38 3.27 -1.16
N VAL A 209 21.10 2.88 -1.07
CA VAL A 209 19.97 3.82 -1.09
C VAL A 209 19.92 4.58 0.24
N GLU A 210 19.75 5.91 0.17
CA GLU A 210 19.64 6.76 1.35
C GLU A 210 18.23 7.38 1.44
N TYR A 211 17.63 7.38 2.61
CA TYR A 211 16.38 8.11 2.86
C TYR A 211 16.65 9.62 2.96
N ASP A 212 15.79 10.44 2.32
CA ASP A 212 15.89 11.90 2.37
C ASP A 212 14.78 12.49 3.27
N PHE A 213 13.53 12.48 2.81
CA PHE A 213 12.40 12.97 3.58
C PHE A 213 11.08 12.31 3.17
N THR A 214 10.04 12.53 3.97
CA THR A 214 8.66 12.17 3.66
C THR A 214 7.86 13.45 3.48
N TRP A 215 7.05 13.54 2.43
CA TRP A 215 6.01 14.56 2.34
C TRP A 215 4.61 13.94 2.39
N VAL A 216 3.65 14.68 2.95
CA VAL A 216 2.30 14.18 3.24
C VAL A 216 1.26 15.16 2.72
N LYS A 217 0.17 14.64 2.16
CA LYS A 217 -0.96 15.45 1.70
C LYS A 217 -2.29 14.75 1.98
N GLU A 218 -3.22 15.46 2.58
CA GLU A 218 -4.58 14.98 2.84
C GLU A 218 -5.48 15.24 1.63
N GLY A 219 -6.08 14.18 1.08
CA GLY A 219 -6.94 14.23 -0.09
C GLY A 219 -8.40 13.98 0.28
N LYS A 220 -9.31 14.78 -0.28
CA LYS A 220 -10.77 14.61 -0.16
C LYS A 220 -11.31 13.71 -1.27
N PHE A 221 -10.77 12.50 -1.34
CA PHE A 221 -11.18 11.47 -2.28
C PHE A 221 -10.94 10.07 -1.72
N ASN A 222 -11.71 9.09 -2.22
CA ASN A 222 -11.51 7.67 -1.97
C ASN A 222 -10.15 7.19 -2.47
N TRP A 223 -9.50 6.30 -1.74
CA TRP A 223 -8.15 5.82 -2.05
C TRP A 223 -8.01 5.22 -3.46
N LYS A 224 -9.08 4.60 -3.97
CA LYS A 224 -9.14 4.02 -5.32
C LYS A 224 -9.06 5.07 -6.42
N ILE A 225 -9.54 6.29 -6.20
CA ILE A 225 -9.50 7.35 -7.22
C ILE A 225 -8.06 7.72 -7.56
N MET A 226 -7.16 7.79 -6.56
CA MET A 226 -5.74 8.00 -6.87
C MET A 226 -5.13 6.80 -7.61
N GLN A 227 -5.56 5.57 -7.31
CA GLN A 227 -5.05 4.41 -8.04
C GLN A 227 -5.55 4.39 -9.48
N ASP A 228 -6.82 4.72 -9.70
CA ASP A 228 -7.40 4.89 -11.03
C ASP A 228 -6.62 5.98 -11.79
N ASN A 229 -6.38 7.15 -11.18
CA ASN A 229 -5.59 8.24 -11.76
C ASN A 229 -4.14 7.85 -12.07
N TYR A 230 -3.47 7.11 -11.18
CA TYR A 230 -2.07 6.72 -11.38
C TYR A 230 -1.89 5.66 -12.48
N ASN A 231 -2.83 4.70 -12.56
CA ASN A 231 -2.71 3.53 -13.44
C ASN A 231 -3.00 3.82 -14.93
N GLU A 232 -3.02 5.08 -15.33
CA GLU A 232 -3.14 5.55 -16.71
C GLU A 232 -2.34 6.84 -16.93
N CYS A 233 -2.18 7.22 -18.20
CA CYS A 233 -1.60 8.52 -18.56
C CYS A 233 -2.40 9.13 -19.72
N TYR A 234 -3.69 8.81 -19.77
CA TYR A 234 -4.65 9.37 -20.70
C TYR A 234 -4.93 10.83 -20.36
N HIS A 235 -5.05 11.17 -19.07
CA HIS A 235 -5.22 12.56 -18.64
C HIS A 235 -3.93 13.39 -18.80
N CYS A 236 -2.75 12.77 -18.90
CA CYS A 236 -1.45 13.44 -18.87
C CYS A 236 -1.32 14.53 -19.94
N LEU A 237 -1.85 14.31 -21.14
CA LEU A 237 -1.79 15.28 -22.23
C LEU A 237 -2.57 16.57 -21.89
N THR A 238 -3.65 16.45 -21.13
CA THR A 238 -4.56 17.54 -20.81
C THR A 238 -4.21 18.21 -19.48
N ALA A 239 -3.87 17.43 -18.46
CA ALA A 239 -3.73 17.90 -17.09
C ALA A 239 -2.30 18.20 -16.65
N HIS A 240 -1.29 17.61 -17.32
CA HIS A 240 0.12 17.75 -16.93
C HIS A 240 0.97 18.40 -18.04
N PRO A 241 0.98 19.74 -18.16
CA PRO A 241 1.76 20.43 -19.18
C PRO A 241 3.24 20.04 -19.16
N ASP A 242 3.82 19.75 -17.99
CA ASP A 242 5.23 19.41 -17.86
C ASP A 242 5.52 17.97 -18.33
N VAL A 243 4.63 17.02 -18.04
CA VAL A 243 4.69 15.64 -18.57
C VAL A 243 4.51 15.67 -20.08
N ALA A 244 3.48 16.36 -20.57
CA ALA A 244 3.16 16.46 -21.98
C ALA A 244 4.29 17.09 -22.80
N ARG A 245 5.12 17.96 -22.20
CA ARG A 245 6.31 18.53 -22.87
C ARG A 245 7.46 17.53 -22.99
N THR A 246 7.62 16.60 -22.06
CA THR A 246 8.83 15.77 -21.95
C THR A 246 8.63 14.32 -22.37
N THR A 247 7.44 13.76 -22.16
CA THR A 247 7.17 12.33 -22.38
C THR A 247 6.52 12.09 -23.74
N ALA A 248 7.00 11.08 -24.48
CA ALA A 248 6.36 10.55 -25.67
C ALA A 248 5.15 9.70 -25.25
N LEU A 249 4.00 10.33 -25.03
CA LEU A 249 2.81 9.67 -24.48
C LEU A 249 2.24 8.55 -25.37
N ASP A 250 2.57 8.54 -26.66
CA ASP A 250 2.29 7.46 -27.60
C ASP A 250 3.10 6.19 -27.33
N THR A 251 4.21 6.31 -26.60
CA THR A 251 5.02 5.18 -26.10
C THR A 251 4.62 4.72 -24.70
N TYR A 252 3.72 5.45 -24.03
CA TYR A 252 3.29 5.08 -22.68
C TYR A 252 2.43 3.82 -22.72
N TYR A 253 2.78 2.84 -21.91
CA TYR A 253 1.96 1.67 -21.69
C TYR A 253 2.19 1.10 -20.30
N VAL A 254 1.20 0.35 -19.82
CA VAL A 254 1.28 -0.44 -18.60
C VAL A 254 1.36 -1.93 -18.91
N SER A 255 1.92 -2.72 -18.00
CA SER A 255 1.95 -4.18 -18.04
C SER A 255 1.53 -4.74 -16.68
N PRO A 256 0.28 -5.19 -16.52
CA PRO A 256 -0.17 -5.87 -15.30
C PRO A 256 0.56 -7.20 -15.08
N GLY A 257 1.04 -7.44 -13.86
CA GLY A 257 1.80 -8.64 -13.47
C GLY A 257 0.94 -9.90 -13.28
N THR A 258 -0.07 -10.13 -14.12
CA THR A 258 -1.06 -11.22 -13.95
C THR A 258 -0.40 -12.60 -13.83
N PRO A 259 -0.76 -13.44 -12.83
CA PRO A 259 -1.87 -13.31 -11.87
C PRO A 259 -1.56 -12.51 -10.60
N HIS A 260 -0.36 -11.94 -10.47
CA HIS A 260 0.11 -11.18 -9.32
C HIS A 260 -0.41 -9.73 -9.33
N HIS A 261 -0.34 -9.09 -8.17
CA HIS A 261 -1.01 -7.82 -7.90
C HIS A 261 -0.07 -6.61 -8.00
N TYR A 262 0.49 -6.36 -9.18
CA TYR A 262 1.25 -5.15 -9.48
C TYR A 262 1.07 -4.74 -10.96
N ILE A 263 1.37 -3.49 -11.29
CA ILE A 263 1.27 -2.95 -12.64
C ILE A 263 2.56 -2.16 -12.93
N SER A 264 3.32 -2.59 -13.93
CA SER A 264 4.55 -1.91 -14.36
C SER A 264 4.23 -0.83 -15.38
N HIS A 265 4.90 0.32 -15.29
CA HIS A 265 4.67 1.48 -16.15
C HIS A 265 5.92 1.79 -16.97
N PHE A 266 5.70 2.08 -18.25
CA PHE A 266 6.77 2.33 -19.21
C PHE A 266 6.47 3.59 -20.00
N SER A 267 7.49 4.40 -20.25
CA SER A 267 7.37 5.64 -21.01
C SER A 267 8.72 6.08 -21.56
N GLU A 268 8.76 6.57 -22.79
CA GLU A 268 9.98 7.12 -23.39
C GLU A 268 9.97 8.67 -23.43
N PRO A 269 11.15 9.31 -23.46
CA PRO A 269 11.25 10.74 -23.74
C PRO A 269 10.84 11.06 -25.17
N LYS A 270 10.36 12.29 -25.42
CA LYS A 270 10.19 12.77 -26.81
C LYS A 270 11.56 12.89 -27.50
N ALA A 271 11.64 12.48 -28.77
CA ALA A 271 12.86 12.68 -29.56
C ALA A 271 13.31 14.15 -29.61
N SER A 272 12.35 15.09 -29.64
CA SER A 272 12.63 16.53 -29.68
C SER A 272 13.36 17.05 -28.44
N ILE A 273 13.18 16.43 -27.26
CA ILE A 273 13.86 16.87 -26.03
C ILE A 273 15.26 16.28 -25.90
N LEU A 274 15.51 15.11 -26.49
CA LEU A 274 16.84 14.48 -26.53
C LEU A 274 17.84 15.33 -27.32
N ALA A 275 17.37 16.09 -28.31
CA ALA A 275 18.18 17.01 -29.10
C ALA A 275 18.46 18.37 -28.42
N THR A 276 17.93 18.62 -27.22
CA THR A 276 18.08 19.91 -26.53
C THR A 276 19.12 19.85 -25.41
N SER A 277 20.07 20.78 -25.39
CA SER A 277 21.08 20.88 -24.32
C SER A 277 20.53 21.35 -22.97
N ALA A 278 19.31 21.88 -22.95
CA ALA A 278 18.64 22.39 -21.74
C ALA A 278 17.85 21.31 -20.99
N PHE A 279 17.64 20.13 -21.60
CA PHE A 279 16.93 19.03 -20.97
C PHE A 279 17.91 18.02 -20.37
N ASP A 280 17.64 17.59 -19.15
CA ASP A 280 18.39 16.52 -18.50
C ASP A 280 18.00 15.16 -19.10
N THR A 281 18.74 14.71 -20.11
CA THR A 281 18.47 13.47 -20.85
C THR A 281 18.55 12.23 -19.96
N THR A 282 19.21 12.32 -18.81
CA THR A 282 19.30 11.23 -17.82
C THR A 282 17.97 10.96 -17.12
N ARG A 283 16.98 11.85 -17.19
CA ARG A 283 15.67 11.71 -16.52
C ARG A 283 14.89 10.44 -16.84
N PHE A 284 15.16 9.80 -17.96
CA PHE A 284 14.51 8.54 -18.35
C PHE A 284 15.45 7.33 -18.24
N ALA A 285 16.73 7.55 -17.93
CA ALA A 285 17.74 6.51 -17.91
C ALA A 285 17.49 5.53 -16.75
N GLY A 286 17.13 4.30 -17.10
CA GLY A 286 16.86 3.23 -16.14
C GLY A 286 15.58 3.42 -15.31
N ARG A 287 14.71 4.36 -15.69
CA ARG A 287 13.47 4.64 -14.95
C ARG A 287 12.58 3.40 -14.97
N SER A 288 12.13 2.97 -13.80
CA SER A 288 11.15 1.90 -13.64
C SER A 288 10.09 2.41 -12.67
N ALA A 289 8.83 2.45 -13.09
CA ALA A 289 7.72 2.80 -12.20
C ALA A 289 6.81 1.58 -12.08
N THR A 290 6.36 1.30 -10.85
CA THR A 290 5.49 0.15 -10.59
C THR A 290 4.47 0.52 -9.53
N HIS A 291 3.20 0.35 -9.88
CA HIS A 291 2.11 0.28 -8.92
C HIS A 291 2.13 -1.08 -8.24
N VAL A 292 2.10 -1.05 -6.91
CA VAL A 292 2.07 -2.19 -6.01
C VAL A 292 0.71 -2.17 -5.31
N TRP A 293 -0.16 -3.07 -5.72
CA TRP A 293 -1.50 -3.16 -5.16
C TRP A 293 -1.43 -3.43 -3.65
N PRO A 294 -2.31 -2.83 -2.83
CA PRO A 294 -3.48 -2.05 -3.26
C PRO A 294 -3.27 -0.56 -3.44
N GLY A 295 -2.29 0.07 -2.78
CA GLY A 295 -2.20 1.53 -2.78
C GLY A 295 -0.78 2.08 -2.72
N GLY A 296 0.21 1.26 -3.06
CA GLY A 296 1.63 1.61 -3.02
C GLY A 296 2.20 1.79 -4.42
N HIS A 297 3.24 2.60 -4.56
CA HIS A 297 4.00 2.73 -5.79
C HIS A 297 5.46 2.99 -5.48
N PHE A 298 6.37 2.51 -6.32
CA PHE A 298 7.75 2.97 -6.34
C PHE A 298 8.14 3.43 -7.75
N SER A 299 8.98 4.46 -7.82
CA SER A 299 9.50 4.96 -9.11
C SER A 299 10.99 5.32 -8.98
N PRO A 300 11.90 4.34 -8.93
CA PRO A 300 13.32 4.58 -9.13
C PRO A 300 13.58 5.29 -10.46
N ASN A 301 14.39 6.33 -10.38
CA ASN A 301 14.90 7.12 -11.50
C ASN A 301 16.43 7.22 -11.37
N PRO A 302 17.15 6.15 -11.76
CA PRO A 302 18.60 6.03 -11.56
C PRO A 302 19.37 7.16 -12.24
N GLY A 303 18.95 7.61 -13.43
CA GLY A 303 19.64 8.69 -14.12
C GLY A 303 19.66 10.02 -13.37
N THR A 304 18.71 10.25 -12.45
CA THR A 304 18.66 11.49 -11.64
C THR A 304 19.05 11.29 -10.17
N GLY A 305 19.45 10.07 -9.79
CA GLY A 305 19.73 9.75 -8.39
C GLY A 305 18.51 9.87 -7.47
N PHE A 306 17.30 9.67 -8.01
CA PHE A 306 16.05 9.92 -7.30
C PHE A 306 15.19 8.66 -7.29
N MET A 307 14.58 8.36 -6.16
CA MET A 307 13.45 7.43 -6.07
C MET A 307 12.40 8.05 -5.18
N HIS A 308 11.13 7.91 -5.55
CA HIS A 308 10.04 8.09 -4.60
C HIS A 308 9.28 6.79 -4.38
N LEU A 309 8.59 6.73 -3.26
CA LEU A 309 7.59 5.72 -2.93
C LEU A 309 6.30 6.43 -2.51
N MET A 310 5.19 6.24 -3.22
CA MET A 310 3.87 6.78 -2.87
C MET A 310 3.05 5.74 -2.12
N ARG A 311 2.29 6.16 -1.09
CA ARG A 311 1.31 5.34 -0.38
C ARG A 311 0.00 6.07 -0.19
N SER A 312 -1.09 5.43 -0.60
CA SER A 312 -2.46 5.87 -0.36
C SER A 312 -3.02 5.18 0.88
N LEU A 313 -3.14 5.94 1.97
CA LEU A 313 -3.62 5.47 3.26
C LEU A 313 -5.05 5.98 3.49
N PRO A 314 -6.10 5.17 3.20
CA PRO A 314 -7.47 5.63 3.37
C PRO A 314 -7.78 5.93 4.84
N THR A 315 -8.38 7.09 5.08
CA THR A 315 -8.82 7.54 6.41
C THR A 315 -10.34 7.47 6.57
N SER A 316 -11.09 7.42 5.47
CA SER A 316 -12.54 7.19 5.45
C SER A 316 -12.99 6.67 4.06
N PRO A 317 -14.30 6.46 3.81
CA PRO A 317 -14.80 6.13 2.48
C PRO A 317 -14.49 7.21 1.42
N THR A 318 -14.25 8.47 1.81
CA THR A 318 -14.08 9.60 0.87
C THR A 318 -12.86 10.47 1.19
N THR A 319 -11.95 10.01 2.05
CA THR A 319 -10.71 10.72 2.38
C THR A 319 -9.52 9.77 2.43
N THR A 320 -8.38 10.26 1.97
CA THR A 320 -7.13 9.49 1.86
C THR A 320 -5.95 10.38 2.24
N ARG A 321 -5.09 9.90 3.14
CA ARG A 321 -3.78 10.50 3.36
C ARG A 321 -2.80 9.92 2.34
N GLN A 322 -2.21 10.76 1.51
CA GLN A 322 -1.11 10.37 0.63
C GLN A 322 0.21 10.67 1.32
N GLU A 323 1.10 9.69 1.34
CA GLU A 323 2.46 9.84 1.84
C GLU A 323 3.46 9.48 0.75
N TYR A 324 4.56 10.21 0.72
CA TYR A 324 5.58 10.06 -0.30
C TYR A 324 6.95 10.08 0.36
N ASP A 325 7.64 8.94 0.34
CA ASP A 325 9.02 8.86 0.79
C ASP A 325 9.96 9.13 -0.37
N VAL A 326 10.96 9.98 -0.14
CA VAL A 326 12.01 10.32 -1.10
C VAL A 326 13.30 9.67 -0.66
N TYR A 327 13.99 9.10 -1.65
CA TYR A 327 15.27 8.45 -1.45
C TYR A 327 16.27 8.92 -2.52
N LYS A 328 17.53 9.02 -2.11
CA LYS A 328 18.67 9.26 -2.98
C LYS A 328 19.22 7.93 -3.46
N LEU A 329 19.41 7.81 -4.77
CA LEU A 329 20.06 6.66 -5.38
C LEU A 329 21.51 7.04 -5.68
N ASN A 330 22.46 6.22 -5.24
CA ASN A 330 23.88 6.41 -5.50
C ASN A 330 24.24 5.92 -6.91
N THR A 331 24.02 6.76 -7.92
CA THR A 331 24.25 6.45 -9.34
C THR A 331 25.17 7.48 -10.00
N PRO A 332 25.86 7.15 -11.11
CA PRO A 332 26.89 8.02 -11.71
C PRO A 332 26.44 9.44 -12.10
N HIS A 333 25.13 9.64 -12.31
CA HIS A 333 24.55 10.91 -12.73
C HIS A 333 23.74 11.61 -11.61
N ALA A 334 23.76 11.05 -10.39
CA ALA A 334 23.12 11.64 -9.23
C ALA A 334 23.80 12.97 -8.87
N THR A 335 23.05 14.07 -8.95
CA THR A 335 23.49 15.39 -8.49
C THR A 335 22.42 16.00 -7.59
N PRO A 336 22.78 16.83 -6.60
CA PRO A 336 21.81 17.54 -5.77
C PRO A 336 20.80 18.35 -6.60
N GLU A 337 21.25 18.94 -7.70
CA GLU A 337 20.40 19.74 -8.59
C GLU A 337 19.41 18.85 -9.36
N ALA A 338 19.83 17.69 -9.86
CA ALA A 338 18.92 16.74 -10.52
C ALA A 338 17.88 16.19 -9.53
N HIS A 339 18.32 15.85 -8.33
CA HIS A 339 17.45 15.37 -7.26
C HIS A 339 16.38 16.42 -6.90
N GLN A 340 16.78 17.68 -6.69
CA GLN A 340 15.87 18.77 -6.39
C GLN A 340 14.89 19.07 -7.56
N ARG A 341 15.35 18.98 -8.81
CA ARG A 341 14.46 19.10 -9.98
C ARG A 341 13.38 18.03 -9.97
N MET A 342 13.73 16.78 -9.64
CA MET A 342 12.77 15.68 -9.56
C MET A 342 11.76 15.84 -8.42
N ILE A 343 12.20 16.33 -7.25
CA ILE A 343 11.30 16.69 -6.15
C ILE A 343 10.25 17.70 -6.62
N ASN A 344 10.71 18.83 -7.18
CA ASN A 344 9.81 19.91 -7.62
C ASN A 344 8.84 19.43 -8.72
N PHE A 345 9.35 18.62 -9.65
CA PHE A 345 8.53 18.04 -10.72
C PHE A 345 7.42 17.15 -10.16
N TYR A 346 7.75 16.20 -9.28
CA TYR A 346 6.77 15.27 -8.73
C TYR A 346 5.77 15.94 -7.79
N GLN A 347 6.20 16.90 -6.97
CA GLN A 347 5.28 17.66 -6.12
C GLN A 347 4.25 18.43 -6.95
N LYS A 348 4.68 19.06 -8.06
CA LYS A 348 3.77 19.74 -8.96
C LYS A 348 2.76 18.79 -9.62
N VAL A 349 3.20 17.65 -10.13
CA VAL A 349 2.31 16.64 -10.73
C VAL A 349 1.29 16.14 -9.69
N VAL A 350 1.74 15.86 -8.47
CA VAL A 350 0.86 15.48 -7.35
C VAL A 350 -0.16 16.58 -7.03
N ASP A 351 0.21 17.86 -7.11
CA ASP A 351 -0.74 18.95 -6.92
C ASP A 351 -1.82 19.01 -8.00
N GLU A 352 -1.43 18.79 -9.26
CA GLU A 352 -2.35 18.70 -10.39
C GLU A 352 -3.32 17.51 -10.22
N ASP A 353 -2.80 16.32 -9.89
CA ASP A 353 -3.58 15.09 -9.67
C ASP A 353 -4.60 15.20 -8.55
N PHE A 354 -4.20 15.80 -7.42
CA PHE A 354 -5.12 16.04 -6.30
C PHE A 354 -6.32 16.89 -6.73
N GLY A 355 -6.07 17.92 -7.54
CA GLY A 355 -7.13 18.77 -8.07
C GLY A 355 -8.10 18.01 -8.98
N LEU A 356 -7.65 16.98 -9.69
CA LEU A 356 -8.52 16.09 -10.46
C LEU A 356 -9.32 15.18 -9.53
N CYS A 357 -8.63 14.46 -8.65
CA CYS A 357 -9.21 13.46 -7.75
C CYS A 357 -10.34 14.03 -6.87
N GLU A 358 -10.13 15.22 -6.27
CA GLU A 358 -11.15 15.86 -5.42
C GLU A 358 -12.40 16.27 -6.20
N ARG A 359 -12.24 16.72 -7.45
CA ARG A 359 -13.37 17.09 -8.32
C ARG A 359 -14.12 15.86 -8.82
N VAL A 360 -13.40 14.77 -9.11
CA VAL A 360 -14.00 13.47 -9.43
C VAL A 360 -14.83 12.99 -8.25
N GLN A 361 -14.26 12.92 -7.04
CA GLN A 361 -14.99 12.53 -5.83
C GLN A 361 -16.25 13.38 -5.62
N THR A 362 -16.12 14.70 -5.72
CA THR A 362 -17.24 15.65 -5.56
C THR A 362 -18.38 15.34 -6.52
N ASN A 363 -18.09 14.91 -7.76
CA ASN A 363 -19.13 14.56 -8.74
C ASN A 363 -19.71 13.16 -8.52
N LEU A 364 -18.90 12.17 -8.11
CA LEU A 364 -19.38 10.81 -7.78
C LEU A 364 -20.40 10.82 -6.63
N GLU A 365 -20.24 11.73 -5.68
CA GLU A 365 -21.16 11.91 -4.55
C GLU A 365 -22.50 12.59 -4.92
N ARG A 366 -22.63 13.16 -6.13
CA ARG A 366 -23.88 13.79 -6.57
C ARG A 366 -24.98 12.78 -6.93
N GLY A 367 -24.63 11.50 -7.08
CA GLY A 367 -25.58 10.44 -7.42
C GLY A 367 -26.16 10.51 -8.84
N ILE A 368 -25.50 11.24 -9.75
CA ILE A 368 -25.90 11.33 -11.17
C ILE A 368 -25.08 10.37 -12.05
N PHE A 369 -23.77 10.27 -11.77
CA PHE A 369 -22.88 9.38 -12.49
C PHE A 369 -22.99 7.97 -11.92
N GLU A 370 -23.26 6.97 -12.76
CA GLU A 370 -23.30 5.55 -12.35
C GLU A 370 -21.95 4.89 -12.59
N ALA A 371 -21.54 4.79 -13.84
CA ALA A 371 -20.24 4.27 -14.27
C ALA A 371 -19.92 4.80 -15.70
N GLY A 372 -18.66 4.75 -16.10
CA GLY A 372 -18.18 5.26 -17.39
C GLY A 372 -17.41 4.21 -18.19
N PRO A 373 -17.40 4.28 -19.53
CA PRO A 373 -16.56 3.40 -20.35
C PRO A 373 -15.08 3.72 -20.13
N LEU A 374 -14.24 2.69 -20.08
CA LEU A 374 -12.78 2.80 -19.99
C LEU A 374 -12.15 2.44 -21.33
N HIS A 375 -11.20 3.25 -21.77
CA HIS A 375 -10.43 3.03 -22.98
C HIS A 375 -9.53 1.78 -22.82
N PRO A 376 -9.69 0.74 -23.66
CA PRO A 376 -9.04 -0.55 -23.44
C PRO A 376 -7.51 -0.52 -23.49
N PHE A 377 -6.93 0.42 -24.24
CA PHE A 377 -5.48 0.61 -24.28
C PHE A 377 -4.95 1.63 -23.24
N HIS A 378 -5.50 2.85 -23.23
CA HIS A 378 -4.98 3.93 -22.39
C HIS A 378 -5.33 3.78 -20.91
N GLU A 379 -6.38 3.03 -20.57
CA GLU A 379 -6.87 2.81 -19.20
C GLU A 379 -6.83 1.32 -18.80
N GLU A 380 -6.01 0.51 -19.48
CA GLU A 380 -5.84 -0.92 -19.14
C GLU A 380 -5.39 -1.13 -17.70
N GLY A 381 -4.53 -0.25 -17.17
CA GLY A 381 -4.06 -0.32 -15.80
C GLY A 381 -5.20 -0.07 -14.80
N VAL A 382 -6.11 0.85 -15.12
CA VAL A 382 -7.34 1.10 -14.36
C VAL A 382 -8.21 -0.15 -14.33
N GLN A 383 -8.42 -0.78 -15.49
CA GLN A 383 -9.19 -2.02 -15.59
C GLN A 383 -8.54 -3.16 -14.78
N ALA A 384 -7.22 -3.33 -14.88
CA ALA A 384 -6.48 -4.34 -14.13
C ALA A 384 -6.57 -4.10 -12.62
N PHE A 385 -6.38 -2.87 -12.16
CA PHE A 385 -6.51 -2.49 -10.76
C PHE A 385 -7.92 -2.78 -10.22
N GLN A 386 -8.96 -2.34 -10.93
CA GLN A 386 -10.36 -2.55 -10.52
C GLN A 386 -10.73 -4.04 -10.52
N ALA A 387 -10.20 -4.82 -11.46
CA ALA A 387 -10.37 -6.27 -11.46
C ALA A 387 -9.74 -6.95 -10.23
N MET A 388 -8.56 -6.51 -9.79
CA MET A 388 -7.93 -7.00 -8.54
C MET A 388 -8.83 -6.68 -7.33
N VAL A 389 -9.35 -5.46 -7.23
CA VAL A 389 -10.27 -5.04 -6.16
C VAL A 389 -11.55 -5.90 -6.17
N LEU A 390 -12.23 -6.02 -7.31
CA LEU A 390 -13.46 -6.80 -7.40
C LEU A 390 -13.26 -8.27 -7.06
N LYS A 391 -12.15 -8.87 -7.51
CA LYS A 391 -11.81 -10.27 -7.21
C LYS A 391 -11.72 -10.51 -5.70
N VAL A 392 -10.99 -9.68 -4.97
CA VAL A 392 -10.79 -9.88 -3.53
C VAL A 392 -12.04 -9.56 -2.70
N LEU A 393 -12.85 -8.57 -3.13
CA LEU A 393 -14.12 -8.27 -2.47
C LEU A 393 -15.12 -9.43 -2.64
N ARG A 394 -15.25 -9.98 -3.85
CA ARG A 394 -16.12 -11.15 -4.11
C ARG A 394 -15.69 -12.37 -3.28
N GLN A 395 -14.39 -12.66 -3.23
CA GLN A 395 -13.86 -13.73 -2.39
C GLN A 395 -14.23 -13.54 -0.92
N GLN A 396 -14.08 -12.32 -0.39
CA GLN A 396 -14.44 -12.03 1.00
C GLN A 396 -15.93 -12.21 1.25
N ILE A 397 -16.81 -11.71 0.36
CA ILE A 397 -18.26 -11.88 0.47
C ILE A 397 -18.62 -13.36 0.56
N THR A 398 -18.13 -14.18 -0.37
CA THR A 398 -18.38 -15.63 -0.37
C THR A 398 -17.94 -16.30 0.93
N LEU A 399 -16.78 -15.92 1.48
CA LEU A 399 -16.29 -16.45 2.75
C LEU A 399 -17.17 -16.04 3.94
N GLU A 400 -17.62 -14.77 3.97
CA GLU A 400 -18.46 -14.25 5.05
C GLU A 400 -19.88 -14.81 5.00
N GLU A 401 -20.45 -15.02 3.81
CA GLU A 401 -21.72 -15.70 3.59
C GLU A 401 -21.66 -17.14 4.08
N ALA A 402 -20.61 -17.89 3.70
CA ALA A 402 -20.41 -19.27 4.16
C ALA A 402 -20.22 -19.37 5.68
N ALA A 403 -19.59 -18.36 6.31
CA ALA A 403 -19.39 -18.32 7.75
C ALA A 403 -20.58 -17.75 8.54
N GLY A 404 -21.54 -17.10 7.87
CA GLY A 404 -22.66 -16.39 8.50
C GLY A 404 -22.24 -15.18 9.36
N ARG A 405 -21.02 -14.64 9.17
CA ARG A 405 -20.48 -13.53 9.95
C ARG A 405 -19.34 -12.81 9.22
N GLU A 406 -19.07 -11.57 9.63
CA GLU A 406 -17.87 -10.86 9.19
C GLU A 406 -16.58 -11.56 9.64
N ILE A 407 -15.56 -11.52 8.79
CA ILE A 407 -14.24 -12.11 9.06
C ILE A 407 -13.20 -10.99 9.06
N TRP A 408 -12.66 -10.72 10.25
CA TRP A 408 -11.59 -9.75 10.47
C TRP A 408 -10.27 -10.48 10.70
N ALA A 409 -9.47 -10.67 9.65
CA ALA A 409 -8.20 -11.41 9.73
C ALA A 409 -7.19 -10.75 10.67
N ALA A 410 -7.17 -9.41 10.71
CA ALA A 410 -6.32 -8.65 11.64
C ALA A 410 -6.76 -8.69 13.11
N ARG A 411 -7.85 -9.39 13.45
CA ARG A 411 -8.28 -9.54 14.83
C ARG A 411 -7.63 -10.78 15.44
N PRO A 412 -6.75 -10.63 16.45
CA PRO A 412 -6.17 -11.77 17.14
C PRO A 412 -7.27 -12.64 17.78
N PRO A 413 -7.07 -13.97 17.87
CA PRO A 413 -7.93 -14.83 18.68
C PRO A 413 -8.03 -14.29 20.11
N ALA A 414 -9.20 -14.45 20.75
CA ALA A 414 -9.39 -14.02 22.12
C ALA A 414 -8.34 -14.67 23.03
N GLN A 415 -7.44 -13.86 23.61
CA GLN A 415 -6.45 -14.37 24.54
C GLN A 415 -7.13 -14.68 25.88
N ARG A 416 -7.11 -15.95 26.29
CA ARG A 416 -7.52 -16.35 27.64
C ARG A 416 -6.55 -15.71 28.64
N VAL A 417 -7.03 -14.77 29.43
CA VAL A 417 -6.26 -14.25 30.57
C VAL A 417 -6.36 -15.27 31.70
N GLY A 418 -5.27 -15.98 31.95
CA GLY A 418 -4.98 -16.66 33.22
C GLY A 418 -6.11 -17.49 33.82
N ASN A 419 -6.29 -18.72 33.35
CA ASN A 419 -6.48 -19.86 34.23
C ASN A 419 -5.69 -21.01 33.60
N LYS A 420 -4.57 -21.39 34.23
CA LYS A 420 -3.94 -22.67 33.95
C LYS A 420 -5.00 -23.73 34.22
N GLU A 421 -5.35 -24.50 33.19
CA GLU A 421 -6.31 -25.59 33.27
C GLU A 421 -5.94 -26.50 34.44
N THR A 422 -6.86 -26.64 35.39
CA THR A 422 -6.94 -27.85 36.19
C THR A 422 -7.26 -28.98 35.22
N ASN A 423 -6.36 -29.97 35.11
CA ASN A 423 -6.61 -31.21 34.41
C ASN A 423 -7.97 -31.81 34.84
N SER A 424 -8.94 -31.82 33.94
CA SER A 424 -9.92 -32.89 33.88
C SER A 424 -10.16 -33.23 32.42
N ALA A 425 -9.56 -34.34 32.01
CA ALA A 425 -10.04 -35.07 30.85
C ALA A 425 -11.49 -35.46 31.14
N ASP A 426 -12.43 -34.88 30.40
CA ASP A 426 -13.67 -35.51 30.02
C ASP A 426 -14.18 -34.81 28.76
N ALA A 427 -14.02 -35.49 27.64
CA ALA A 427 -14.81 -35.23 26.47
C ALA A 427 -16.24 -35.68 26.77
N ALA A 428 -17.20 -34.77 26.71
CA ALA A 428 -18.58 -35.10 26.36
C ALA A 428 -19.36 -33.85 25.97
N ASN A 429 -20.01 -33.96 24.82
CA ASN A 429 -21.29 -33.34 24.49
C ASN A 429 -22.04 -32.76 25.70
N SER A 430 -22.38 -31.48 25.59
CA SER A 430 -23.68 -31.02 26.05
C SER A 430 -24.24 -30.07 25.00
N ASP A 431 -25.01 -30.66 24.08
CA ASP A 431 -26.18 -29.99 23.55
C ASP A 431 -27.03 -29.56 24.74
N GLY A 432 -27.15 -28.25 24.89
CA GLY A 432 -28.02 -27.61 25.85
C GLY A 432 -28.88 -26.63 25.08
N ASP A 433 -30.03 -27.10 24.62
CA ASP A 433 -31.15 -26.26 24.20
C ASP A 433 -31.45 -25.26 25.32
N GLY A 434 -31.11 -24.00 25.03
CA GLY A 434 -31.29 -22.85 25.90
C GLY A 434 -31.61 -21.66 25.03
N GLU A 435 -32.87 -21.60 24.59
CA GLU A 435 -33.55 -20.42 24.06
C GLU A 435 -33.14 -19.18 24.87
N SER A 436 -32.24 -18.36 24.32
CA SER A 436 -31.98 -17.02 24.81
C SER A 436 -31.67 -16.12 23.64
N ASP A 437 -32.67 -15.28 23.34
CA ASP A 437 -32.68 -14.21 22.36
C ASP A 437 -31.33 -13.50 22.23
N GLY A 438 -30.58 -13.87 21.20
CA GLY A 438 -29.39 -13.18 20.72
C GLY A 438 -29.74 -11.86 20.03
N LYS A 439 -30.39 -10.92 20.74
CA LYS A 439 -30.41 -9.52 20.32
C LYS A 439 -29.09 -8.88 20.73
N SER A 440 -28.17 -8.78 19.76
CA SER A 440 -26.98 -7.93 19.79
C SER A 440 -27.28 -6.59 20.48
N ILE A 441 -26.36 -6.10 21.31
CA ILE A 441 -26.39 -4.75 21.91
C ILE A 441 -26.59 -3.64 20.85
N CYS A 442 -26.25 -3.92 19.58
CA CYS A 442 -26.50 -3.04 18.44
C CYS A 442 -28.01 -2.93 18.09
N ALA A 443 -28.79 -3.99 18.30
CA ALA A 443 -30.24 -4.03 18.06
C ALA A 443 -31.06 -3.38 19.20
N LYS A 444 -30.46 -3.12 20.37
CA LYS A 444 -31.10 -2.37 21.47
C LYS A 444 -30.80 -0.87 21.46
N MET A 445 -29.85 -0.40 20.63
CA MET A 445 -29.46 1.01 20.57
C MET A 445 -30.01 1.77 19.35
N LEU A 446 -30.57 1.08 18.36
CA LEU A 446 -31.01 1.68 17.09
C LEU A 446 -32.45 1.26 16.76
N ASP A 447 -33.40 1.93 17.40
CA ASP A 447 -34.84 1.79 17.12
C ASP A 447 -35.20 2.40 15.75
N CYS A 448 -34.85 1.72 14.65
CA CYS A 448 -35.17 2.15 13.29
C CYS A 448 -35.41 0.95 12.35
N ASP A 449 -36.67 0.52 12.36
CA ASP A 449 -37.51 0.22 11.20
C ASP A 449 -36.94 -0.63 10.05
N GLN A 450 -37.40 -1.88 9.99
CA GLN A 450 -37.05 -2.93 9.01
C GLN A 450 -37.69 -2.73 7.62
N THR A 451 -37.72 -1.51 7.08
CA THR A 451 -38.49 -1.23 5.84
C THR A 451 -37.67 -0.65 4.68
N ARG A 452 -36.33 -0.71 4.70
CA ARG A 452 -35.49 -0.11 3.64
C ARG A 452 -34.50 -1.02 2.90
N LEU A 453 -34.68 -2.34 2.93
CA LEU A 453 -33.89 -3.27 2.10
C LEU A 453 -34.77 -4.08 1.14
N LYS A 454 -35.52 -3.36 0.30
CA LYS A 454 -36.10 -3.85 -0.95
C LYS A 454 -35.80 -2.88 -2.10
N VAL A 455 -34.52 -2.61 -2.32
CA VAL A 455 -34.00 -2.17 -3.62
C VAL A 455 -32.58 -2.73 -3.67
N LEU A 456 -32.20 -3.26 -4.83
CA LEU A 456 -30.98 -4.03 -5.15
C LEU A 456 -31.22 -5.55 -5.10
N GLU A 457 -32.01 -6.03 -6.07
CA GLU A 457 -31.57 -7.21 -6.81
C GLU A 457 -30.31 -6.82 -7.58
N TRP A 458 -29.18 -7.46 -7.26
CA TRP A 458 -28.02 -7.67 -8.11
C TRP A 458 -27.47 -9.05 -7.80
#